data_AF-A0AB39NC09-F1
#
_entry.id   AF-A0AB39NC09-F1
#
_cell.length_a   1.000
_cell.length_b   1.000
_cell.length_c   1.000
_cell.angle_alpha   90.00
_cell.angle_beta   90.00
_cell.angle_gamma   90.00
#
_symmetry.space_group_name_H-M   'P 1'
#
loop_
_entity.id
_entity.type
_entity.pdbx_description
1 polymer ?
#
loop_
_entity_poly.entity_id
_entity_poly.type
_entity_poly.pdbx_seq_one_letter_code
_entity_poly.pdbx_strand_id
1 'polypeptide(L)'
;MGFIEAFAYVLSCEEQRRALYSDPHRVQAHFALTEAELETLLSASAVNVDITAELIRDKRWRLVTYVFPTVTRLLAAEGVNFNSKKYLSEVVPTVQKSDAAGLMTEATAFVEWLTLHPPNGIPAAIVDVADHELACFRLGANPRAAVAAREWRENQERESVDRKRPLGFEKSLLTASLTVRTDTYRWDVVEACQGGWADIGVQSIEPRATSILLQKVWPDVRPVISRIGAVTRSMIERSDGTCTGREIVRSVSTHASDERILETLRALVARGVLIPSRVLE
;
A
#
# COMPACT_ATOMS: atom_id res chain seq x y z
N MET A 1 5.95 -28.45 -4.66
CA MET A 1 6.15 -27.68 -3.43
C MET A 1 7.42 -28.20 -2.79
N GLY A 2 8.41 -27.36 -2.51
CA GLY A 2 9.71 -27.79 -1.96
C GLY A 2 9.68 -27.93 -0.44
N PHE A 3 10.69 -28.62 0.13
CA PHE A 3 10.85 -28.82 1.57
C PHE A 3 10.66 -27.55 2.41
N ILE A 4 11.28 -26.44 1.99
CA ILE A 4 11.25 -25.17 2.74
C ILE A 4 9.82 -24.59 2.78
N GLU A 5 9.06 -24.75 1.71
CA GLU A 5 7.66 -24.32 1.64
C GLU A 5 6.79 -25.16 2.57
N ALA A 6 7.02 -26.48 2.60
CA ALA A 6 6.35 -27.38 3.54
C ALA A 6 6.68 -27.03 4.99
N PHE A 7 7.95 -26.75 5.30
CA PHE A 7 8.35 -26.34 6.64
C PHE A 7 7.73 -25.01 7.05
N ALA A 8 7.73 -24.00 6.16
CA ALA A 8 7.08 -22.72 6.41
C ALA A 8 5.56 -22.87 6.62
N TYR A 9 4.91 -23.75 5.85
CA TYR A 9 3.50 -24.06 6.00
C TYR A 9 3.24 -24.70 7.36
N VAL A 10 4.01 -25.73 7.74
CA VAL A 10 3.91 -26.38 9.04
C VAL A 10 4.04 -25.34 10.15
N LEU A 11 5.07 -24.49 10.14
CA LEU A 11 5.25 -23.47 11.17
C LEU A 11 4.08 -22.48 11.26
N SER A 12 3.36 -22.25 10.17
CA SER A 12 2.28 -21.25 10.12
C SER A 12 0.88 -21.83 10.38
N CYS A 13 0.68 -23.13 10.12
CA CYS A 13 -0.60 -23.80 10.24
C CYS A 13 -0.64 -24.73 11.47
N GLU A 14 -1.48 -24.41 12.44
CA GLU A 14 -1.61 -25.18 13.68
C GLU A 14 -2.05 -26.63 13.44
N GLU A 15 -2.96 -26.85 12.48
CA GLU A 15 -3.42 -28.20 12.11
C GLU A 15 -2.25 -29.06 11.61
N GLN A 16 -1.42 -28.50 10.71
CA GLN A 16 -0.28 -29.23 10.15
C GLN A 16 0.83 -29.45 11.19
N ARG A 17 1.04 -28.52 12.14
CA ARG A 17 1.96 -28.77 13.26
C ARG A 17 1.51 -29.92 14.14
N ARG A 18 0.22 -29.97 14.49
CA ARG A 18 -0.33 -31.08 15.27
C ARG A 18 -0.17 -32.39 14.50
N ALA A 19 -0.54 -32.38 13.21
CA ALA A 19 -0.40 -33.53 12.33
C ALA A 19 1.05 -34.01 12.22
N LEU A 20 2.05 -33.10 12.19
CA LEU A 20 3.46 -33.49 12.10
C LEU A 20 3.87 -34.47 13.22
N TYR A 21 3.35 -34.30 14.44
CA TYR A 21 3.71 -35.16 15.57
C TYR A 21 2.68 -36.26 15.87
N SER A 22 1.42 -36.09 15.48
CA SER A 22 0.37 -37.11 15.71
C SER A 22 0.21 -38.10 14.56
N ASP A 23 0.44 -37.66 13.32
CA ASP A 23 0.32 -38.44 12.08
C ASP A 23 1.29 -37.89 11.00
N PRO A 24 2.61 -38.16 11.15
CA PRO A 24 3.63 -37.58 10.27
C PRO A 24 3.46 -37.98 8.79
N HIS A 25 2.92 -39.18 8.52
CA HIS A 25 2.69 -39.66 7.15
C HIS A 25 1.61 -38.87 6.42
N ARG A 26 0.61 -38.34 7.14
CA ARG A 26 -0.37 -37.42 6.55
C ARG A 26 0.31 -36.14 6.05
N VAL A 27 1.23 -35.57 6.84
CA VAL A 27 2.00 -34.37 6.45
C VAL A 27 2.93 -34.68 5.27
N GLN A 28 3.60 -35.83 5.33
CA GLN A 28 4.45 -36.33 4.24
C GLN A 28 3.68 -36.43 2.92
N ALA A 29 2.51 -37.07 2.94
CA ALA A 29 1.67 -37.25 1.75
C ALA A 29 1.12 -35.91 1.25
N HIS A 30 0.69 -35.02 2.15
CA HIS A 30 0.12 -33.73 1.79
C HIS A 30 1.11 -32.85 1.02
N PHE A 31 2.40 -32.90 1.40
CA PHE A 31 3.45 -32.07 0.82
C PHE A 31 4.42 -32.82 -0.11
N ALA A 32 4.15 -34.11 -0.37
CA ALA A 32 5.00 -35.01 -1.15
C ALA A 32 6.47 -35.03 -0.67
N LEU A 33 6.69 -35.07 0.65
CA LEU A 33 8.02 -35.08 1.25
C LEU A 33 8.69 -36.45 1.10
N THR A 34 9.99 -36.45 0.84
CA THR A 34 10.83 -37.63 0.97
C THR A 34 10.94 -38.06 2.44
N GLU A 35 11.37 -39.30 2.68
CA GLU A 35 11.58 -39.83 4.02
C GLU A 35 12.62 -39.00 4.80
N ALA A 36 13.73 -38.64 4.15
CA ALA A 36 14.78 -37.80 4.74
C ALA A 36 14.29 -36.37 5.09
N GLU A 37 13.42 -35.79 4.27
CA GLU A 37 12.79 -34.50 4.55
C GLU A 37 11.83 -34.58 5.75
N LEU A 38 11.03 -35.64 5.83
CA LEU A 38 10.15 -35.88 6.97
C LEU A 38 10.96 -36.08 8.27
N GLU A 39 12.02 -36.89 8.23
CA GLU A 39 12.93 -37.07 9.37
C GLU A 39 13.56 -35.74 9.81
N THR A 40 13.93 -34.89 8.85
CA THR A 40 14.47 -33.57 9.14
C THR A 40 13.44 -32.70 9.87
N LEU A 41 12.16 -32.69 9.44
CA LEU A 41 11.09 -31.98 10.16
C LEU A 41 10.89 -32.52 11.59
N LEU A 42 10.91 -33.83 11.74
CA LEU A 42 10.70 -34.51 13.02
C LEU A 42 11.89 -34.38 13.97
N SER A 43 13.09 -34.09 13.47
CA SER A 43 14.28 -33.90 14.29
C SER A 43 14.16 -32.71 15.26
N ALA A 44 13.27 -31.74 14.97
CA ALA A 44 12.93 -30.67 15.87
C ALA A 44 11.90 -31.14 16.92
N SER A 45 12.13 -30.81 18.20
CA SER A 45 11.16 -31.10 19.26
C SER A 45 9.87 -30.28 19.07
N ALA A 46 8.72 -30.86 19.41
CA ALA A 46 7.42 -30.18 19.30
C ALA A 46 7.39 -28.83 20.00
N VAL A 47 8.00 -28.74 21.18
CA VAL A 47 8.15 -27.49 21.95
C VAL A 47 8.91 -26.42 21.16
N ASN A 48 10.02 -26.77 20.52
CA ASN A 48 10.82 -25.81 19.75
C ASN A 48 10.08 -25.34 18.49
N VAL A 49 9.34 -26.25 17.84
CA VAL A 49 8.51 -25.90 16.67
C VAL A 49 7.37 -24.98 17.08
N ASP A 50 6.70 -25.22 18.20
CA ASP A 50 5.65 -24.33 18.72
C ASP A 50 6.19 -22.94 19.09
N ILE A 51 7.32 -22.85 19.78
CA ILE A 51 7.96 -21.56 20.09
C ILE A 51 8.31 -20.81 18.79
N THR A 52 8.88 -21.50 17.81
CA THR A 52 9.26 -20.89 16.52
C THR A 52 8.03 -20.39 15.76
N ALA A 53 6.95 -21.18 15.77
CA ALA A 53 5.67 -20.79 15.16
C ALA A 53 5.10 -19.52 15.79
N GLU A 54 5.06 -19.42 17.13
CA GLU A 54 4.61 -18.20 17.82
C GLU A 54 5.49 -17.00 17.47
N LEU A 55 6.82 -17.14 17.45
CA LEU A 55 7.73 -16.07 17.07
C LEU A 55 7.52 -15.59 15.62
N ILE A 56 7.22 -16.50 14.69
CA ILE A 56 6.91 -16.15 13.29
C ILE A 56 5.58 -15.39 13.23
N ARG A 57 4.55 -15.88 13.93
CA ARG A 57 3.24 -15.21 13.99
C ARG A 57 3.34 -13.80 14.55
N ASP A 58 4.07 -13.62 15.64
CA ASP A 58 4.32 -12.31 16.26
C ASP A 58 5.04 -11.36 15.30
N LYS A 59 6.07 -11.84 14.59
CA LYS A 59 6.79 -11.03 13.60
C LYS A 59 5.89 -10.59 12.44
N ARG A 60 5.08 -11.50 11.91
CA ARG A 60 4.12 -11.21 10.84
C ARG A 60 3.09 -10.19 11.30
N TRP A 61 2.54 -10.35 12.51
CA TRP A 61 1.59 -9.39 13.05
C TRP A 61 2.19 -8.00 13.28
N ARG A 62 3.43 -7.92 13.76
CA ARG A 62 4.17 -6.65 13.89
C ARG A 62 4.37 -5.98 12.53
N LEU A 63 4.66 -6.74 11.48
CA LEU A 63 4.76 -6.22 10.11
C LEU A 63 3.42 -5.64 9.66
N VAL A 64 2.32 -6.38 9.83
CA VAL A 64 0.97 -5.88 9.51
C VAL A 64 0.67 -4.59 10.28
N THR A 65 0.98 -4.54 11.57
CA THR A 65 0.76 -3.34 12.40
C THR A 65 1.61 -2.16 11.95
N TYR A 66 2.84 -2.42 11.49
CA TYR A 66 3.74 -1.39 10.96
C TYR A 66 3.23 -0.80 9.64
N VAL A 67 2.75 -1.64 8.73
CA VAL A 67 2.24 -1.24 7.40
C VAL A 67 0.84 -0.63 7.51
N PHE A 68 -0.01 -1.16 8.39
CA PHE A 68 -1.43 -0.84 8.51
C PHE A 68 -1.81 -0.33 9.92
N PRO A 69 -1.20 0.76 10.42
CA PRO A 69 -1.45 1.23 11.77
C PRO A 69 -2.89 1.71 12.00
N THR A 70 -3.54 2.27 10.97
CA THR A 70 -4.93 2.74 11.08
C THR A 70 -5.88 1.55 11.09
N VAL A 71 -5.73 0.63 10.15
CA VAL A 71 -6.57 -0.59 10.09
C VAL A 71 -6.45 -1.40 11.37
N THR A 72 -5.24 -1.68 11.84
CA THR A 72 -5.04 -2.50 13.06
C THR A 72 -5.65 -1.83 14.29
N ARG A 73 -5.56 -0.50 14.41
CA ARG A 73 -6.24 0.27 15.45
C ARG A 73 -7.77 0.17 15.34
N LEU A 74 -8.33 0.32 14.14
CA LEU A 74 -9.79 0.23 13.93
C LEU A 74 -10.31 -1.18 14.22
N LEU A 75 -9.60 -2.22 13.77
CA LEU A 75 -9.94 -3.62 14.06
C LEU A 75 -9.92 -3.91 15.57
N ALA A 76 -8.99 -3.30 16.32
CA ALA A 76 -8.94 -3.43 17.78
C ALA A 76 -10.07 -2.67 18.50
N ALA A 77 -10.44 -1.48 18.01
CA ALA A 77 -11.43 -0.61 18.64
C ALA A 77 -12.87 -1.11 18.45
N GLU A 78 -13.19 -1.64 17.26
CA GLU A 78 -14.56 -2.04 16.93
C GLU A 78 -15.06 -3.29 17.68
N GLY A 79 -14.19 -4.01 18.40
CA GLY A 79 -14.54 -5.33 18.93
C GLY A 79 -14.98 -6.31 17.83
N VAL A 80 -14.71 -5.97 16.55
CA VAL A 80 -14.82 -6.88 15.43
C VAL A 80 -14.01 -8.10 15.83
N ASN A 81 -14.59 -9.29 15.70
CA ASN A 81 -13.93 -10.57 15.94
C ASN A 81 -12.82 -10.82 14.89
N PHE A 82 -11.99 -9.81 14.62
CA PHE A 82 -10.78 -9.92 13.88
C PHE A 82 -9.83 -10.80 14.69
N ASN A 83 -9.85 -12.07 14.32
CA ASN A 83 -8.95 -13.04 14.88
C ASN A 83 -7.65 -12.98 14.07
N SER A 84 -6.67 -12.23 14.55
CA SER A 84 -5.33 -12.18 13.95
C SER A 84 -4.74 -13.59 13.78
N LYS A 85 -5.05 -14.53 14.67
CA LYS A 85 -4.63 -15.93 14.55
C LYS A 85 -5.26 -16.61 13.33
N LYS A 86 -6.53 -16.30 13.02
CA LYS A 86 -7.22 -16.82 11.82
C LYS A 86 -6.54 -16.34 10.55
N TYR A 87 -6.30 -15.03 10.43
CA TYR A 87 -5.51 -14.47 9.31
C TYR A 87 -4.14 -15.18 9.18
N LEU A 88 -3.39 -15.27 10.27
CA LEU A 88 -2.04 -15.85 10.26
C LEU A 88 -2.04 -17.35 9.95
N SER A 89 -3.14 -18.06 10.23
CA SER A 89 -3.29 -19.49 9.92
C SER A 89 -3.79 -19.78 8.50
N GLU A 90 -4.58 -18.87 7.92
CA GLU A 90 -5.16 -19.04 6.57
C GLU A 90 -4.22 -18.50 5.49
N VAL A 91 -3.46 -17.44 5.79
CA VAL A 91 -2.48 -16.87 4.88
C VAL A 91 -1.12 -17.49 5.16
N VAL A 92 -0.79 -18.49 4.34
CA VAL A 92 0.52 -19.15 4.35
C VAL A 92 1.58 -18.12 3.95
N PRO A 93 2.67 -17.97 4.72
CA PRO A 93 3.75 -17.11 4.31
C PRO A 93 4.39 -17.67 3.05
N THR A 94 4.47 -16.83 2.02
CA THR A 94 5.31 -17.14 0.86
C THR A 94 6.77 -17.13 1.34
N VAL A 95 7.52 -18.21 1.08
CA VAL A 95 8.95 -18.25 1.38
C VAL A 95 9.65 -17.26 0.45
N GLN A 96 9.79 -16.02 0.90
CA GLN A 96 10.50 -14.96 0.19
C GLN A 96 11.62 -14.43 1.09
N LYS A 97 12.66 -13.87 0.46
CA LYS A 97 13.75 -13.24 1.18
C LYS A 97 13.21 -12.12 2.08
N SER A 98 13.90 -11.87 3.20
CA SER A 98 13.59 -10.77 4.13
C SER A 98 13.96 -9.40 3.54
N ASP A 99 13.51 -9.12 2.33
CA ASP A 99 13.72 -7.87 1.61
C ASP A 99 12.40 -7.10 1.44
N ALA A 100 12.47 -5.92 0.81
CA ALA A 100 11.29 -5.09 0.59
C ALA A 100 10.20 -5.77 -0.24
N ALA A 101 10.55 -6.75 -1.09
CA ALA A 101 9.58 -7.50 -1.87
C ALA A 101 8.80 -8.48 -0.98
N GLY A 102 9.49 -9.18 -0.06
CA GLY A 102 8.83 -10.02 0.94
C GLY A 102 7.84 -9.26 1.82
N LEU A 103 8.21 -8.05 2.26
CA LEU A 103 7.29 -7.17 3.01
C LEU A 103 6.06 -6.77 2.20
N MET A 104 6.25 -6.47 0.91
CA MET A 104 5.17 -6.07 0.01
C MET A 104 4.18 -7.21 -0.25
N THR A 105 4.69 -8.44 -0.40
CA THR A 105 3.87 -9.64 -0.58
C THR A 105 2.99 -9.87 0.64
N GLU A 106 3.56 -9.84 1.85
CA GLU A 106 2.78 -10.01 3.10
C GLU A 106 1.72 -8.92 3.25
N ALA A 107 2.08 -7.65 2.99
CA ALA A 107 1.14 -6.55 3.06
C ALA A 107 -0.02 -6.70 2.06
N THR A 108 0.29 -7.13 0.83
CA THR A 108 -0.74 -7.35 -0.20
C THR A 108 -1.66 -8.51 0.19
N ALA A 109 -1.10 -9.62 0.69
CA ALA A 109 -1.86 -10.78 1.13
C ALA A 109 -2.81 -10.45 2.29
N PHE A 110 -2.42 -9.55 3.19
CA PHE A 110 -3.31 -9.07 4.26
C PHE A 110 -4.54 -8.34 3.71
N VAL A 111 -4.36 -7.43 2.75
CA VAL A 111 -5.46 -6.69 2.11
C VAL A 111 -6.37 -7.62 1.29
N GLU A 112 -5.78 -8.56 0.55
CA GLU A 112 -6.53 -9.58 -0.18
C GLU A 112 -7.36 -10.43 0.78
N TRP A 113 -6.79 -10.85 1.92
CA TRP A 113 -7.51 -11.60 2.93
C TRP A 113 -8.69 -10.80 3.52
N LEU A 114 -8.50 -9.50 3.82
CA LEU A 114 -9.58 -8.61 4.27
C LEU A 114 -10.70 -8.50 3.23
N THR A 115 -10.35 -8.46 1.95
CA THR A 115 -11.30 -8.31 0.83
C THR A 115 -12.08 -9.60 0.57
N LEU A 116 -11.40 -10.75 0.59
CA LEU A 116 -11.96 -12.05 0.21
C LEU A 116 -12.80 -12.70 1.32
N HIS A 117 -12.73 -12.20 2.55
CA HIS A 117 -13.49 -12.75 3.68
C HIS A 117 -14.56 -11.78 4.25
N PRO A 118 -15.56 -11.33 3.45
CA PRO A 118 -16.76 -10.65 3.95
C PRO A 118 -17.48 -11.36 5.12
N PRO A 119 -17.56 -12.71 5.22
CA PRO A 119 -18.25 -13.36 6.33
C PRO A 119 -17.61 -13.13 7.71
N ASN A 120 -16.44 -12.50 7.80
CA ASN A 120 -15.83 -12.12 9.08
C ASN A 120 -16.41 -10.81 9.67
N GLY A 121 -17.37 -10.16 8.99
CA GLY A 121 -17.98 -8.92 9.47
C GLY A 121 -17.04 -7.71 9.43
N ILE A 122 -15.99 -7.75 8.59
CA ILE A 122 -15.10 -6.60 8.38
C ILE A 122 -15.87 -5.54 7.57
N PRO A 123 -16.04 -4.31 8.10
CA PRO A 123 -16.69 -3.24 7.36
C PRO A 123 -15.90 -2.87 6.09
N ALA A 124 -16.59 -2.65 4.98
CA ALA A 124 -15.97 -2.25 3.72
C ALA A 124 -15.12 -0.96 3.83
N ALA A 125 -15.49 -0.06 4.76
CA ALA A 125 -14.71 1.13 5.08
C ALA A 125 -13.30 0.79 5.60
N ILE A 126 -13.10 -0.33 6.32
CA ILE A 126 -11.77 -0.78 6.74
C ILE A 126 -10.95 -1.25 5.54
N VAL A 127 -11.57 -1.89 4.55
CA VAL A 127 -10.90 -2.34 3.32
C VAL A 127 -10.38 -1.14 2.53
N ASP A 128 -11.18 -0.08 2.38
CA ASP A 128 -10.73 1.18 1.74
C ASP A 128 -9.52 1.78 2.47
N VAL A 129 -9.51 1.78 3.82
CA VAL A 129 -8.37 2.26 4.61
C VAL A 129 -7.15 1.35 4.43
N ALA A 130 -7.35 0.03 4.33
CA ALA A 130 -6.27 -0.92 4.10
C ALA A 130 -5.63 -0.74 2.71
N ASP A 131 -6.44 -0.57 1.68
CA ASP A 131 -5.97 -0.25 0.32
C ASP A 131 -5.18 1.08 0.32
N HIS A 132 -5.67 2.08 1.04
CA HIS A 132 -4.97 3.36 1.20
C HIS A 132 -3.61 3.23 1.89
N GLU A 133 -3.54 2.54 3.02
CA GLU A 133 -2.28 2.33 3.76
C GLU A 133 -1.30 1.48 2.94
N LEU A 134 -1.79 0.49 2.18
CA LEU A 134 -0.97 -0.28 1.23
C LEU A 134 -0.41 0.61 0.11
N ALA A 135 -1.23 1.51 -0.45
CA ALA A 135 -0.78 2.46 -1.46
C ALA A 135 0.29 3.42 -0.91
N CYS A 136 0.13 3.89 0.33
CA CYS A 136 1.14 4.68 1.04
C CYS A 136 2.45 3.92 1.23
N PHE A 137 2.37 2.66 1.66
CA PHE A 137 3.55 1.81 1.86
C PHE A 137 4.27 1.53 0.53
N ARG A 138 3.53 1.20 -0.53
CA ARG A 138 4.05 0.98 -1.90
C ARG A 138 4.81 2.19 -2.41
N LEU A 139 4.22 3.39 -2.30
CA LEU A 139 4.88 4.60 -2.76
C LEU A 139 6.08 4.99 -1.88
N GLY A 140 5.94 4.83 -0.55
CA GLY A 140 7.00 5.13 0.41
C GLY A 140 8.24 4.25 0.25
N ALA A 141 8.05 2.97 -0.06
CA ALA A 141 9.10 1.98 -0.28
C ALA A 141 9.65 1.95 -1.72
N ASN A 142 9.08 2.70 -2.67
CA ASN A 142 9.50 2.69 -4.06
C ASN A 142 10.85 3.43 -4.23
N PRO A 143 11.94 2.71 -4.62
CA PRO A 143 13.26 3.33 -4.74
C PRO A 143 13.32 4.40 -5.85
N ARG A 144 12.61 4.19 -6.97
CA ARG A 144 12.57 5.16 -8.07
C ARG A 144 11.83 6.43 -7.67
N ALA A 145 10.74 6.32 -6.92
CA ALA A 145 10.03 7.47 -6.36
C ALA A 145 10.92 8.24 -5.36
N ALA A 146 11.71 7.53 -4.53
CA ALA A 146 12.64 8.17 -3.60
C ALA A 146 13.76 8.94 -4.33
N VAL A 147 14.34 8.36 -5.39
CA VAL A 147 15.35 9.03 -6.23
C VAL A 147 14.74 10.26 -6.91
N ALA A 148 13.59 10.13 -7.56
CA ALA A 148 12.92 11.25 -8.22
C ALA A 148 12.54 12.38 -7.25
N ALA A 149 12.08 12.05 -6.04
CA ALA A 149 11.76 13.05 -5.02
C ALA A 149 13.01 13.80 -4.52
N ARG A 150 14.14 13.09 -4.41
CA ARG A 150 15.43 13.69 -4.06
C ARG A 150 15.94 14.60 -5.16
N GLU A 151 15.95 14.13 -6.41
CA GLU A 151 16.37 14.92 -7.57
C GLU A 151 15.53 16.19 -7.73
N TRP A 152 14.21 16.08 -7.55
CA TRP A 152 13.32 17.23 -7.58
C TRP A 152 13.68 18.26 -6.51
N ARG A 153 13.91 17.80 -5.26
CA ARG A 153 14.30 18.69 -4.16
C ARG A 153 15.66 19.37 -4.43
N GLU A 154 16.66 18.61 -4.88
CA GLU A 154 17.98 19.15 -5.22
C GLU A 154 17.90 20.18 -6.36
N ASN A 155 17.04 19.94 -7.36
CA ASN A 155 16.78 20.89 -8.45
C ASN A 155 16.06 22.14 -7.97
N GLN A 156 15.06 22.04 -7.09
CA GLN A 156 14.41 23.21 -6.50
C GLN A 156 15.38 24.06 -5.67
N GLU A 157 16.27 23.41 -4.90
CA GLU A 157 17.30 24.11 -4.14
C GLU A 157 18.26 24.87 -5.08
N ARG A 158 18.65 24.27 -6.21
CA ARG A 158 19.47 24.94 -7.25
C ARG A 158 18.73 26.07 -7.97
N GLU A 159 17.50 25.86 -8.41
CA GLU A 159 16.68 26.86 -9.11
C GLU A 159 16.21 28.00 -8.19
N SER A 160 16.13 27.77 -6.88
CA SER A 160 15.85 28.87 -5.93
C SER A 160 16.99 29.89 -5.85
N VAL A 161 18.22 29.47 -6.20
CA VAL A 161 19.39 30.35 -6.36
C VAL A 161 19.32 31.12 -7.69
N ASP A 162 18.82 30.47 -8.75
CA ASP A 162 18.64 31.03 -10.10
C ASP A 162 17.15 31.15 -10.46
N ARG A 163 16.47 32.22 -10.03
CA ARG A 163 15.02 32.49 -10.19
C ARG A 163 14.48 32.38 -11.64
N LYS A 164 14.32 31.17 -12.18
CA LYS A 164 13.62 30.91 -13.43
C LYS A 164 12.33 30.16 -13.13
N ARG A 165 11.22 30.91 -13.17
CA ARG A 165 9.85 30.34 -13.20
C ARG A 165 9.72 29.39 -14.40
N PRO A 166 8.85 28.36 -14.35
CA PRO A 166 8.60 27.49 -15.49
C PRO A 166 7.85 28.28 -16.57
N LEU A 167 8.58 29.01 -17.39
CA LEU A 167 8.07 29.69 -18.58
C LEU A 167 7.87 28.60 -19.65
N GLY A 168 6.60 28.30 -19.97
CA GLY A 168 6.26 27.47 -21.12
C GLY A 168 5.57 26.13 -20.86
N PHE A 169 5.27 25.75 -19.60
CA PHE A 169 4.64 24.44 -19.30
C PHE A 169 3.29 24.23 -20.00
N GLU A 170 2.58 25.32 -20.33
CA GLU A 170 1.36 25.31 -21.14
C GLU A 170 1.54 24.67 -22.52
N LYS A 171 2.73 24.81 -23.11
CA LYS A 171 3.10 24.27 -24.43
C LYS A 171 3.94 22.99 -24.33
N SER A 172 4.42 22.66 -23.13
CA SER A 172 5.14 21.43 -22.86
C SER A 172 4.18 20.26 -22.70
N LEU A 173 4.60 19.08 -23.17
CA LEU A 173 3.93 17.83 -22.83
C LEU A 173 4.12 17.55 -21.33
N LEU A 174 3.04 17.28 -20.61
CA LEU A 174 3.08 17.07 -19.15
C LEU A 174 3.00 15.58 -18.80
N THR A 175 3.86 15.14 -17.88
CA THR A 175 3.87 13.78 -17.35
C THR A 175 3.71 13.81 -15.83
N ALA A 176 2.85 12.97 -15.26
CA ALA A 176 2.75 12.78 -13.83
C ALA A 176 4.07 12.22 -13.28
N SER A 177 4.56 12.80 -12.20
CA SER A 177 5.82 12.40 -11.58
C SER A 177 5.75 10.96 -11.03
N LEU A 178 6.88 10.24 -11.07
CA LEU A 178 7.02 8.94 -10.38
C LEU A 178 6.86 9.05 -8.85
N THR A 179 6.91 10.27 -8.32
CA THR A 179 6.73 10.54 -6.89
C THR A 179 5.26 10.58 -6.48
N VAL A 180 4.32 10.56 -7.42
CA VAL A 180 2.89 10.71 -7.11
C VAL A 180 2.06 9.50 -7.47
N ARG A 181 0.95 9.37 -6.75
CA ARG A 181 -0.11 8.42 -7.03
C ARG A 181 -1.45 9.06 -6.68
N THR A 182 -2.46 8.84 -7.51
CA THR A 182 -3.84 9.24 -7.20
C THR A 182 -4.71 8.01 -7.05
N ASP A 183 -5.54 7.99 -6.02
CA ASP A 183 -6.53 6.93 -5.79
C ASP A 183 -7.87 7.57 -5.41
N THR A 184 -8.94 6.80 -5.48
CA THR A 184 -10.26 7.22 -5.00
C THR A 184 -10.90 6.09 -4.23
N TYR A 185 -11.40 6.46 -3.05
CA TYR A 185 -12.02 5.57 -2.11
C TYR A 185 -13.48 5.96 -1.94
N ARG A 186 -14.30 4.98 -1.60
CA ARG A 186 -15.73 5.18 -1.33
C ARG A 186 -15.96 5.86 0.02
N TRP A 187 -15.05 5.68 0.98
CA TRP A 187 -15.04 6.40 2.27
C TRP A 187 -13.89 7.41 2.37
N ASP A 188 -14.03 8.38 3.27
CA ASP A 188 -12.97 9.36 3.55
C ASP A 188 -11.85 8.73 4.41
N VAL A 189 -10.95 8.01 3.74
CA VAL A 189 -9.81 7.34 4.37
C VAL A 189 -8.86 8.31 5.09
N VAL A 190 -8.84 9.60 4.70
CA VAL A 190 -7.99 10.61 5.34
C VAL A 190 -8.54 10.96 6.73
N GLU A 191 -9.85 11.02 6.88
CA GLU A 191 -10.51 11.20 8.18
C GLU A 191 -10.22 10.00 9.11
N ALA A 192 -10.25 8.78 8.56
CA ALA A 192 -9.90 7.57 9.30
C ALA A 192 -8.47 7.63 9.87
N CYS A 193 -7.49 7.99 9.03
CA CYS A 193 -6.08 8.11 9.41
C CYS A 193 -5.80 9.23 10.42
N GLN A 194 -6.66 10.26 10.45
CA GLN A 194 -6.59 11.36 11.42
C GLN A 194 -7.27 11.04 12.76
N GLY A 195 -7.84 9.83 12.89
CA GLY A 195 -8.49 9.36 14.11
C GLY A 195 -9.97 9.69 14.22
N GLY A 196 -10.58 10.34 13.21
CA GLY A 196 -11.97 10.81 13.26
C GLY A 196 -13.02 9.70 13.39
N TRP A 197 -12.64 8.45 13.09
CA TRP A 197 -13.53 7.29 13.16
C TRP A 197 -13.51 6.57 14.52
N ALA A 198 -12.59 6.93 15.42
CA ALA A 198 -12.39 6.20 16.69
C ALA A 198 -13.62 6.24 17.61
N ASP A 199 -14.40 7.33 17.58
CA ASP A 199 -15.49 7.57 18.53
C ASP A 199 -16.88 7.23 17.98
N ILE A 200 -17.02 7.06 16.66
CA ILE A 200 -18.32 6.95 15.97
C ILE A 200 -18.69 5.49 15.66
N GLY A 201 -17.68 4.61 15.62
CA GLY A 201 -17.82 3.24 15.19
C GLY A 201 -17.81 3.12 13.67
N VAL A 202 -16.96 2.25 13.12
CA VAL A 202 -16.74 2.10 11.67
C VAL A 202 -17.99 1.64 10.92
N GLN A 203 -18.88 0.90 11.59
CA GLN A 203 -20.15 0.46 11.00
C GLN A 203 -21.14 1.60 10.74
N SER A 204 -21.03 2.71 11.47
CA SER A 204 -21.94 3.86 11.38
C SER A 204 -21.50 4.89 10.34
N ILE A 205 -20.36 4.67 9.67
CA ILE A 205 -19.74 5.66 8.80
C ILE A 205 -20.38 5.63 7.42
N GLU A 206 -21.04 6.73 7.08
CA GLU A 206 -21.65 6.89 5.76
C GLU A 206 -20.58 7.03 4.66
N PRO A 207 -20.81 6.42 3.48
CA PRO A 207 -19.92 6.59 2.33
C PRO A 207 -19.76 8.06 1.93
N ARG A 208 -18.50 8.51 1.83
CA ARG A 208 -18.12 9.82 1.32
C ARG A 208 -16.94 9.67 0.37
N ALA A 209 -17.25 9.59 -0.92
CA ALA A 209 -16.25 9.36 -1.95
C ALA A 209 -15.16 10.44 -1.90
N THR A 210 -13.90 10.01 -1.76
CA THR A 210 -12.76 10.89 -1.56
C THR A 210 -11.64 10.52 -2.52
N SER A 211 -11.24 11.48 -3.36
CA SER A 211 -10.05 11.37 -4.19
C SER A 211 -8.85 11.93 -3.44
N ILE A 212 -7.72 11.21 -3.50
CA ILE A 212 -6.49 11.60 -2.82
C ILE A 212 -5.32 11.67 -3.79
N LEU A 213 -4.36 12.54 -3.47
CA LEU A 213 -3.03 12.57 -4.00
C LEU A 213 -2.06 12.10 -2.90
N LEU A 214 -1.32 11.04 -3.19
CA LEU A 214 -0.15 10.63 -2.44
C LEU A 214 1.08 11.19 -3.13
N GLN A 215 1.96 11.84 -2.38
CA GLN A 215 3.21 12.40 -2.90
C GLN A 215 4.39 11.97 -2.03
N LYS A 216 5.34 11.24 -2.61
CA LYS A 216 6.66 10.98 -2.02
C LYS A 216 7.45 12.28 -1.98
N VAL A 217 7.88 12.68 -0.80
CA VAL A 217 8.73 13.86 -0.56
C VAL A 217 10.02 13.38 0.11
N TRP A 218 11.15 13.99 -0.24
CA TRP A 218 12.45 13.66 0.38
C TRP A 218 12.70 14.54 1.62
N PRO A 219 13.15 13.97 2.76
CA PRO A 219 13.61 12.59 2.98
C PRO A 219 12.54 11.70 3.63
N ASP A 220 11.29 12.16 3.70
CA ASP A 220 10.24 11.51 4.46
C ASP A 220 9.93 10.11 3.95
N VAL A 221 9.87 9.13 4.87
CA VAL A 221 9.58 7.74 4.52
C VAL A 221 8.14 7.59 4.02
N ARG A 222 7.18 8.21 4.72
CA ARG A 222 5.76 8.18 4.39
C ARG A 222 5.41 9.27 3.36
N PRO A 223 4.59 8.97 2.34
CA PRO A 223 4.08 9.99 1.43
C PRO A 223 3.23 11.05 2.16
N VAL A 224 3.27 12.27 1.64
CA VAL A 224 2.31 13.32 1.99
C VAL A 224 0.96 12.98 1.34
N ILE A 225 -0.12 13.16 2.10
CA ILE A 225 -1.48 12.87 1.67
C ILE A 225 -2.23 14.18 1.49
N SER A 226 -2.95 14.34 0.39
CA SER A 226 -3.80 15.51 0.14
C SER A 226 -5.13 15.08 -0.46
N ARG A 227 -6.25 15.59 0.07
CA ARG A 227 -7.55 15.46 -0.60
C ARG A 227 -7.53 16.32 -1.88
N ILE A 228 -8.00 15.77 -2.98
CA ILE A 228 -8.06 16.46 -4.27
C ILE A 228 -9.47 16.40 -4.86
N GLY A 229 -9.85 17.42 -5.62
CA GLY A 229 -11.11 17.42 -6.36
C GLY A 229 -11.02 16.62 -7.65
N ALA A 230 -12.19 16.31 -8.23
CA ALA A 230 -12.29 15.58 -9.50
C ALA A 230 -11.49 16.23 -10.64
N VAL A 231 -11.54 17.56 -10.77
CA VAL A 231 -10.80 18.31 -11.80
C VAL A 231 -9.29 18.12 -11.65
N THR A 232 -8.74 18.24 -10.43
CA THR A 232 -7.32 18.02 -10.15
C THR A 232 -6.89 16.60 -10.48
N ARG A 233 -7.70 15.61 -10.09
CA ARG A 233 -7.45 14.21 -10.42
C ARG A 233 -7.42 13.99 -11.94
N SER A 234 -8.42 14.48 -12.67
CA SER A 234 -8.47 14.35 -14.13
C SER A 234 -7.31 15.03 -14.84
N MET A 235 -6.78 16.14 -14.32
CA MET A 235 -5.56 16.75 -14.88
C MET A 235 -4.34 15.84 -14.72
N ILE A 236 -4.18 15.20 -13.56
CA ILE A 236 -3.07 14.29 -13.29
C ILE A 236 -3.18 13.03 -14.16
N GLU A 237 -4.37 12.43 -14.25
CA GLU A 237 -4.62 11.23 -15.05
C GLU A 237 -4.38 11.44 -16.55
N ARG A 238 -4.60 12.66 -17.06
CA ARG A 238 -4.33 13.04 -18.46
C ARG A 238 -2.89 13.47 -18.71
N SER A 239 -2.07 13.60 -17.67
CA SER A 239 -0.66 13.97 -17.79
C SER A 239 0.19 12.71 -17.99
N ASP A 240 0.07 12.05 -19.14
CA ASP A 240 0.80 10.82 -19.49
C ASP A 240 2.01 11.09 -20.40
N GLY A 241 2.30 12.36 -20.70
CA GLY A 241 3.32 12.79 -21.66
C GLY A 241 2.81 12.95 -23.10
N THR A 242 1.51 12.81 -23.36
CA THR A 242 0.94 12.97 -24.71
C THR A 242 0.20 14.29 -24.92
N CYS A 243 -0.22 14.96 -23.85
CA CYS A 243 -0.95 16.22 -23.90
C CYS A 243 -0.12 17.37 -23.33
N THR A 244 -0.24 18.53 -23.98
CA THR A 244 0.27 19.79 -23.46
C THR A 244 -0.59 20.33 -22.33
N GLY A 245 -0.05 21.23 -21.51
CA GLY A 245 -0.81 21.87 -20.44
C GLY A 245 -2.12 22.53 -20.93
N ARG A 246 -2.12 23.16 -22.12
CA ARG A 246 -3.34 23.74 -22.70
C ARG A 246 -4.38 22.70 -23.10
N GLU A 247 -3.95 21.60 -23.70
CA GLU A 247 -4.86 20.51 -24.08
C GLU A 247 -5.50 19.87 -22.85
N ILE A 248 -4.71 19.70 -21.78
CA ILE A 248 -5.22 19.23 -20.49
C ILE A 248 -6.27 20.20 -19.94
N VAL A 249 -5.97 21.50 -19.85
CA VAL A 249 -6.93 22.52 -19.38
C VAL A 249 -8.23 22.45 -20.18
N ARG A 250 -8.17 22.48 -21.51
CA ARG A 250 -9.37 22.40 -22.37
C ARG A 250 -10.18 21.13 -22.13
N SER A 251 -9.51 20.00 -21.92
CA SER A 251 -10.19 18.71 -21.75
C SER A 251 -10.91 18.52 -20.42
N VAL A 252 -10.54 19.28 -19.38
CA VAL A 252 -11.15 19.21 -18.04
C VAL A 252 -12.06 20.41 -17.72
N SER A 253 -12.13 21.38 -18.62
CA SER A 253 -12.93 22.60 -18.47
C SER A 253 -14.39 22.31 -18.80
N THR A 254 -15.15 21.80 -17.83
CA THR A 254 -16.60 21.58 -17.97
C THR A 254 -17.42 22.69 -17.29
N HIS A 255 -16.95 23.22 -16.14
CA HIS A 255 -17.71 24.21 -15.35
C HIS A 255 -16.86 25.26 -14.59
N ALA A 256 -15.53 25.15 -14.58
CA ALA A 256 -14.64 26.13 -13.96
C ALA A 256 -13.97 27.01 -15.01
N SER A 257 -13.55 28.23 -14.64
CA SER A 257 -12.81 29.10 -15.57
C SER A 257 -11.44 28.49 -15.90
N ASP A 258 -11.06 28.53 -17.18
CA ASP A 258 -9.76 28.06 -17.69
C ASP A 258 -8.59 28.63 -16.88
N GLU A 259 -8.70 29.87 -16.41
CA GLU A 259 -7.68 30.53 -15.58
C GLU A 259 -7.46 29.81 -14.25
N ARG A 260 -8.52 29.39 -13.57
CA ARG A 260 -8.44 28.70 -12.27
C ARG A 260 -7.91 27.27 -12.41
N ILE A 261 -8.24 26.62 -13.53
CA ILE A 261 -7.70 25.31 -13.89
C ILE A 261 -6.21 25.43 -14.21
N LEU A 262 -5.82 26.45 -14.97
CA LEU A 262 -4.42 26.74 -15.30
C LEU A 262 -3.58 27.07 -14.06
N GLU A 263 -4.12 27.83 -13.11
CA GLU A 263 -3.48 28.06 -11.81
C GLU A 263 -3.26 26.77 -11.03
N THR A 264 -4.26 25.89 -11.02
CA THR A 264 -4.13 24.57 -10.39
C THR A 264 -3.04 23.74 -11.07
N LEU A 265 -3.02 23.72 -12.40
CA LEU A 265 -2.00 23.03 -13.18
C LEU A 265 -0.59 23.58 -12.89
N ARG A 266 -0.45 24.91 -12.81
CA ARG A 266 0.79 25.59 -12.43
C ARG A 266 1.25 25.19 -11.03
N ALA A 267 0.32 25.09 -10.08
CA ALA A 267 0.63 24.65 -8.72
C ALA A 267 1.08 23.18 -8.68
N LEU A 268 0.48 22.29 -9.49
CA LEU A 268 0.91 20.90 -9.61
C LEU A 268 2.34 20.78 -10.17
N VAL A 269 2.67 21.56 -11.20
CA VAL A 269 4.03 21.64 -11.75
C VAL A 269 5.02 22.18 -10.71
N ALA A 270 4.68 23.29 -10.05
CA ALA A 270 5.54 23.89 -9.02
C ALA A 270 5.80 22.96 -7.83
N ARG A 271 4.88 22.04 -7.54
CA ARG A 271 5.04 21.03 -6.48
C ARG A 271 5.72 19.74 -6.95
N GLY A 272 6.13 19.64 -8.22
CA GLY A 272 6.74 18.43 -8.78
C GLY A 272 5.78 17.26 -8.90
N VAL A 273 4.47 17.54 -8.90
CA VAL A 273 3.42 16.53 -9.16
C VAL A 273 3.36 16.24 -10.65
N LEU A 274 3.51 17.27 -11.48
CA LEU A 274 3.61 17.18 -12.93
C LEU A 274 4.99 17.67 -13.37
N ILE A 275 5.61 16.94 -14.28
CA ILE A 275 6.92 17.25 -14.83
C ILE A 275 6.72 17.68 -16.29
N PRO A 276 7.08 18.92 -16.66
CA PRO A 276 7.13 19.33 -18.05
C PRO A 276 8.23 18.56 -18.78
N SER A 277 7.87 17.87 -19.85
CA SER A 277 8.80 17.30 -20.82
C SER A 277 8.99 18.26 -22.00
N ARG A 278 9.81 17.88 -23.00
CA ARG A 278 10.28 18.76 -24.10
C ARG A 278 9.19 19.72 -24.60
N VAL A 279 9.57 20.99 -24.80
CA VAL A 279 8.73 21.97 -25.48
C VAL A 279 8.59 21.49 -26.93
N LEU A 280 7.36 21.29 -27.39
CA LEU A 280 7.09 21.15 -28.82
C LEU A 280 7.35 22.54 -29.44
N GLU A 281 8.45 22.66 -30.19
CA GLU A 281 8.77 23.87 -30.98
C GLU A 281 7.77 24.07 -32.13
#